data_AF-A0A7Y8KM39-F1
#
_entry.id   AF-A0A7Y8KM39-F1
#
_cell.length_a   1.000
_cell.length_b   1.000
_cell.length_c   1.000
_cell.angle_alpha   90.00
_cell.angle_beta   90.00
_cell.angle_gamma   90.00
#
_symmetry.space_group_name_H-M   'P 1'
#
loop_
_entity.id
_entity.type
_entity.pdbx_description
1 polymer ?
#
loop_
_entity_poly.entity_id
_entity_poly.type
_entity_poly.pdbx_seq_one_letter_code
_entity_poly.pdbx_strand_id
1 'polypeptide(L)'
;FQKYLHCSPSRYYLRLRLIRARQLLKQTPISIVELAVLCGFVSTPHFSKCYREYFGVPPSDERSVTDSERSIVLKPVMHALPTPAPMNVLEQARGEATFASVKNLKP
;
A
#
# COMPACT_ATOMS: atom_id res chain seq x y z
N PHE A 1 10.90 5.12 31.35
CA PHE A 1 11.20 3.95 30.51
C PHE A 1 11.17 2.66 31.30
N GLN A 2 12.10 2.39 32.22
CA GLN A 2 12.14 1.13 32.97
C GLN A 2 10.84 0.80 33.75
N LYS A 3 10.22 1.79 34.41
CA LYS A 3 9.01 1.61 35.23
C LYS A 3 7.77 1.10 34.47
N TYR A 4 7.61 1.47 33.20
CA TYR A 4 6.39 1.18 32.42
C TYR A 4 6.64 0.40 31.13
N LEU A 5 7.85 0.47 30.56
CA LEU A 5 8.19 -0.16 29.28
C LEU A 5 9.25 -1.27 29.42
N HIS A 6 9.81 -1.45 30.63
CA HIS A 6 10.79 -2.50 30.97
C HIS A 6 11.98 -2.61 30.00
N CYS A 7 12.38 -1.49 29.39
CA CYS A 7 13.51 -1.43 28.47
C CYS A 7 14.18 -0.05 28.50
N SER A 8 15.40 0.01 27.97
CA SER A 8 16.10 1.27 27.76
C SER A 8 15.44 2.08 26.63
N PRO A 9 15.54 3.43 26.66
CA PRO A 9 15.04 4.28 25.59
C PRO A 9 15.56 3.86 24.21
N SER A 10 16.87 3.58 24.11
CA SER A 10 17.51 3.16 22.85
C SER A 10 16.90 1.90 22.28
N ARG A 11 16.61 0.89 23.12
CA ARG A 11 15.98 -0.36 22.68
C ARG A 11 14.53 -0.14 22.22
N TYR A 12 13.79 0.73 22.91
CA TYR A 12 12.44 1.10 22.53
C TYR A 12 12.40 1.78 21.15
N TYR A 13 13.25 2.79 20.94
CA TYR A 13 13.30 3.48 19.64
C TYR A 13 13.83 2.60 18.52
N LEU A 14 14.79 1.71 18.78
CA LEU A 14 15.23 0.72 17.80
C LEU A 14 14.06 -0.15 17.34
N ARG A 15 13.24 -0.65 18.28
CA ARG A 15 12.03 -1.42 17.98
C ARG A 15 11.07 -0.63 17.09
N LEU A 16 10.81 0.64 17.40
CA LEU A 16 9.93 1.49 16.58
C LEU A 16 10.45 1.66 15.15
N ARG A 17 11.75 1.91 14.99
CA ARG A 17 12.39 2.04 13.66
C ARG A 17 12.26 0.75 12.85
N LEU A 18 12.46 -0.42 13.48
CA LEU A 18 12.33 -1.72 12.81
C LEU A 18 10.89 -2.03 12.41
N ILE A 19 9.91 -1.70 13.26
CA ILE A 19 8.48 -1.83 12.92
C ILE A 19 8.13 -0.95 11.72
N ARG A 20 8.59 0.31 11.70
CA ARG A 20 8.35 1.21 10.58
C ARG A 20 9.02 0.73 9.30
N ALA A 21 10.26 0.26 9.40
CA ALA A 21 11.00 -0.35 8.30
C ALA A 21 10.23 -1.49 7.65
N ARG A 22 9.69 -2.42 8.44
CA ARG A 22 8.87 -3.53 7.95
C ARG A 22 7.59 -3.05 7.25
N GLN A 23 6.90 -2.05 7.81
CA GLN A 23 5.70 -1.50 7.16
C GLN A 23 6.03 -0.97 5.76
N LEU A 24 7.09 -0.17 5.63
CA LEU A 24 7.53 0.36 4.35
C LEU A 24 7.97 -0.75 3.39
N LEU A 25 8.73 -1.73 3.88
CA LEU A 25 9.15 -2.92 3.12
C LEU A 25 7.94 -3.64 2.49
N LYS A 26 6.84 -3.73 3.24
CA LYS A 26 5.59 -4.39 2.84
C LYS A 26 4.65 -3.50 2.03
N GLN A 27 4.86 -2.19 1.96
CA GLN A 27 3.94 -1.27 1.29
C GLN A 27 4.53 -0.61 0.03
N THR A 28 5.86 -0.54 -0.10
CA THR A 28 6.51 0.22 -1.17
C THR A 28 7.64 -0.56 -1.83
N PRO A 29 8.00 -0.23 -3.09
CA PRO A 29 9.10 -0.88 -3.81
C PRO A 29 10.48 -0.25 -3.54
N ILE A 30 10.62 0.64 -2.55
CA ILE A 30 11.89 1.35 -2.26
C ILE A 30 13.04 0.39 -1.97
N SER A 31 14.28 0.77 -2.29
CA SER A 31 15.44 -0.11 -2.05
C SER A 31 15.69 -0.36 -0.55
N ILE A 32 16.34 -1.47 -0.20
CA ILE A 32 16.72 -1.77 1.21
C ILE A 32 17.67 -0.71 1.78
N VAL A 33 18.54 -0.16 0.93
CA VAL A 33 19.49 0.91 1.30
C VAL A 33 18.73 2.17 1.69
N GLU A 34 17.81 2.61 0.85
CA GLU A 34 17.01 3.82 1.09
C GLU A 34 16.09 3.65 2.31
N LEU A 35 15.52 2.45 2.48
CA LEU A 35 14.69 2.10 3.62
C LEU A 35 15.46 2.20 4.96
N ALA A 36 16.72 1.77 4.98
CA ALA A 36 17.59 1.93 6.14
C ALA A 36 17.78 3.41 6.51
N VAL A 37 18.03 4.26 5.52
CA VAL A 37 18.19 5.72 5.71
C VAL A 37 16.90 6.35 6.24
N LEU A 38 15.74 6.07 5.62
CA LEU A 38 14.44 6.60 6.04
C LEU A 38 14.07 6.22 7.47
N CYS A 39 14.52 5.05 7.93
CA CYS A 39 14.28 4.58 9.29
C CYS A 39 15.36 5.02 10.29
N GLY A 40 16.30 5.87 9.87
CA GLY A 40 17.32 6.48 10.74
C GLY A 40 18.48 5.55 11.09
N PHE A 41 18.85 4.63 10.20
CA PHE A 41 20.06 3.82 10.33
C PHE A 41 21.23 4.47 9.62
N VAL A 42 22.40 4.46 10.28
CA VAL A 42 23.65 5.02 9.73
C VAL A 42 24.22 4.15 8.62
N SER A 43 23.97 2.84 8.66
CA SER A 43 24.47 1.91 7.64
C SER A 43 23.48 0.76 7.38
N THR A 44 23.41 0.34 6.11
CA THR A 44 22.58 -0.79 5.67
C THR A 44 22.96 -2.12 6.35
N PRO A 45 24.26 -2.46 6.57
CA PRO A 45 24.61 -3.68 7.28
C PRO A 45 24.13 -3.71 8.74
N HIS A 46 24.22 -2.58 9.45
CA HIS A 46 23.71 -2.47 10.81
C HIS A 46 22.18 -2.62 10.84
N PHE A 47 21.49 -1.98 9.89
CA PHE A 47 20.05 -2.16 9.70
C PHE A 47 19.69 -3.64 9.49
N SER A 48 20.30 -4.31 8.51
CA SER A 48 19.99 -5.70 8.19
C SER A 48 20.25 -6.65 9.36
N LYS A 49 21.32 -6.41 10.14
CA LYS A 49 21.62 -7.17 11.36
C LYS A 49 20.50 -7.00 12.40
N CYS A 50 20.17 -5.76 12.77
CA CYS A 50 19.13 -5.49 13.77
C CYS A 50 17.76 -5.98 13.32
N TYR A 51 17.45 -5.87 12.02
CA TYR A 51 16.21 -6.36 11.44
C TYR A 51 16.09 -7.88 11.61
N ARG A 52 17.12 -8.63 11.19
CA ARG A 52 17.14 -10.09 11.36
C ARG A 52 17.07 -10.51 12.82
N GLU A 53 17.80 -9.84 13.71
CA GLU A 53 17.76 -10.14 15.15
C GLU A 53 16.36 -9.92 15.76
N TYR A 54 15.62 -8.92 15.30
CA TYR A 54 14.30 -8.59 15.82
C TYR A 54 13.17 -9.43 15.21
N PHE A 55 13.31 -9.81 13.93
CA PHE A 55 12.25 -10.43 13.15
C PHE A 55 12.51 -11.88 12.71
N GLY A 56 13.74 -12.39 12.90
CA GLY A 56 14.17 -13.73 12.52
C GLY A 56 14.58 -13.88 11.05
N VAL A 57 14.22 -12.93 10.18
CA VAL A 57 14.51 -13.00 8.73
C VAL A 57 15.18 -11.72 8.24
N PRO A 58 16.10 -11.79 7.25
CA PRO A 58 16.62 -10.61 6.57
C PRO A 58 15.53 -9.81 5.85
N PRO A 59 15.69 -8.48 5.70
CA PRO A 59 14.71 -7.65 5.01
C PRO A 59 14.60 -7.97 3.50
N SER A 60 15.68 -8.48 2.88
CA SER A 60 15.66 -8.98 1.50
C SER A 60 14.70 -10.16 1.34
N ASP A 61 14.79 -11.12 2.26
CA ASP A 61 14.08 -12.39 2.16
C ASP A 61 12.58 -12.17 2.42
N GLU A 62 12.25 -11.33 3.41
CA GLU A 62 10.87 -10.95 3.68
C GLU A 62 10.22 -10.23 2.48
N ARG A 63 10.98 -9.42 1.73
CA ARG A 63 10.47 -8.78 0.52
C ARG A 63 10.14 -9.81 -0.56
N SER A 64 11.02 -10.78 -0.81
CA SER A 64 10.80 -11.83 -1.81
C SER A 64 9.53 -12.64 -1.54
N VAL A 65 9.23 -12.90 -0.26
CA VAL A 65 7.97 -13.54 0.15
C VAL A 65 6.77 -12.66 -0.23
N THR A 66 6.81 -11.37 0.10
CA THR A 66 5.69 -10.47 -0.24
C THR A 66 5.53 -10.22 -1.73
N ASP A 67 6.58 -10.29 -2.53
CA ASP A 67 6.47 -10.12 -3.99
C ASP A 67 5.73 -11.29 -4.64
N SER A 68 5.95 -12.50 -4.11
CA SER A 68 5.20 -13.69 -4.50
C SER A 68 3.70 -13.55 -4.18
N GLU A 69 3.33 -12.96 -3.02
CA GLU A 69 1.93 -12.68 -2.66
C GLU A 69 1.34 -11.48 -3.40
N ARG A 70 2.15 -10.43 -3.65
CA ARG A 70 1.73 -9.25 -4.42
C ARG A 70 1.44 -9.60 -5.86
N SER A 71 2.12 -10.59 -6.44
CA SER A 71 1.76 -11.09 -7.78
C SER A 71 0.31 -11.61 -7.85
N ILE A 72 -0.27 -11.99 -6.71
CA ILE A 72 -1.64 -12.49 -6.59
C ILE A 72 -2.64 -11.34 -6.33
N VAL A 73 -2.23 -10.30 -5.59
CA VAL A 73 -3.10 -9.18 -5.13
C VAL A 73 -2.95 -7.89 -5.96
N LEU A 74 -1.83 -7.69 -6.67
CA LEU A 74 -1.60 -6.63 -7.66
C LEU A 74 -1.92 -7.09 -9.09
N LYS A 75 -2.71 -8.15 -9.28
CA LYS A 75 -3.72 -8.02 -10.33
C LYS A 75 -4.52 -6.80 -9.87
N PRO A 76 -4.50 -5.67 -10.60
CA PRO A 76 -5.32 -4.54 -10.20
C PRO A 76 -6.71 -5.10 -9.97
N VAL A 77 -7.40 -4.66 -8.93
CA VAL A 77 -8.85 -4.74 -8.90
C VAL A 77 -9.32 -3.85 -10.05
N MET A 78 -9.18 -4.37 -11.27
CA MET A 78 -9.86 -4.01 -12.49
C MET A 78 -11.15 -4.80 -12.54
N HIS A 79 -11.91 -4.77 -11.44
CA HIS A 79 -13.35 -4.65 -11.62
C HIS A 79 -13.52 -3.23 -12.20
N ALA A 80 -13.19 -2.97 -13.47
CA ALA A 80 -14.12 -3.21 -14.56
C ALA A 80 -15.53 -2.88 -14.09
N LEU A 81 -15.76 -1.62 -13.69
CA LEU A 81 -16.97 -1.00 -14.18
C LEU A 81 -16.91 -1.15 -15.71
N PRO A 82 -17.92 -1.75 -16.35
CA PRO A 82 -18.05 -1.62 -17.78
C PRO A 82 -18.29 -0.13 -18.00
N THR A 83 -17.25 0.61 -18.41
CA THR A 83 -17.46 1.84 -19.15
C THR A 83 -17.86 1.40 -20.55
N PRO A 84 -19.16 1.43 -20.91
CA PRO A 84 -19.51 1.31 -22.32
C PRO A 84 -18.81 2.45 -23.05
N ALA A 85 -18.13 2.11 -24.15
CA ALA A 85 -17.52 3.09 -25.04
C ALA A 85 -18.51 4.25 -25.30
N PRO A 86 -18.04 5.52 -25.40
CA PRO A 86 -18.92 6.68 -25.53
C PRO A 86 -19.67 6.76 -26.87
N MET A 87 -19.63 5.72 -27.70
CA MET A 87 -20.22 5.68 -29.05
C MET A 87 -21.58 4.97 -29.10
N ASN A 88 -22.30 4.88 -27.98
CA ASN A 88 -23.72 4.48 -28.03
C ASN A 88 -24.60 5.10 -26.92
N VAL A 89 -24.02 5.93 -26.05
CA VAL A 89 -24.73 6.52 -24.89
C VAL A 89 -25.87 7.45 -25.34
N LEU A 90 -25.67 8.17 -26.45
CA LEU A 90 -26.67 9.08 -27.00
C LEU A 90 -27.85 8.34 -27.66
N GLU A 91 -27.60 7.16 -28.24
CA GLU A 91 -28.59 6.39 -28.98
C GLU A 91 -29.45 5.54 -28.02
N GLN A 92 -28.83 5.01 -26.96
CA GLN A 92 -29.50 4.27 -25.90
C GLN A 92 -30.46 5.13 -25.06
N ALA A 93 -30.12 6.41 -24.84
CA ALA A 93 -30.99 7.36 -24.13
C ALA A 93 -32.29 7.70 -24.86
N ARG A 94 -32.40 7.39 -26.18
CA ARG A 94 -33.62 7.65 -26.96
C ARG A 94 -34.74 6.63 -26.68
N GLY A 95 -34.41 5.49 -26.06
CA GLY A 95 -35.36 4.43 -25.72
C GLY A 95 -35.91 4.46 -24.29
N GLU A 96 -35.41 5.36 -23.44
CA GLU A 96 -35.86 5.45 -22.04
C GLU A 96 -37.18 6.22 -21.94
N ALA A 97 -38.15 5.64 -21.22
CA ALA A 97 -39.49 6.22 -20.99
C ALA A 97 -39.46 7.59 -20.28
N THR A 98 -38.30 8.02 -19.80
CA THR A 98 -38.06 9.29 -19.12
C THR A 98 -37.93 10.48 -20.09
N PHE A 99 -37.65 10.25 -21.38
CA PHE A 99 -37.37 11.33 -22.33
C PHE A 99 -38.60 12.19 -22.70
N ALA A 100 -39.82 11.71 -22.46
CA ALA A 100 -41.04 12.37 -22.89
C ALA A 100 -41.92 12.85 -21.72
N SER A 101 -41.37 13.62 -20.79
CA SER A 101 -42.19 14.39 -19.84
C SER A 101 -41.78 15.86 -19.76
N VAL A 102 -41.73 16.53 -20.92
CA VAL A 102 -41.97 17.98 -20.98
C VAL A 102 -42.94 18.26 -22.14
N LYS A 103 -44.14 17.68 -22.07
CA LYS A 103 -45.25 18.13 -22.90
C LYS A 103 -45.88 19.34 -22.24
N ASN A 104 -45.54 20.51 -22.76
CA ASN A 104 -46.40 21.69 -22.85
C ASN A 104 -46.99 22.21 -21.53
N LEU A 105 -46.22 23.00 -20.79
CA LEU A 105 -46.80 24.21 -20.21
C LEU A 105 -46.91 25.22 -21.37
N LYS A 106 -48.15 25.51 -21.77
CA LYS A 106 -48.49 26.60 -22.70
C LYS A 106 -49.15 27.72 -21.89
N PRO A 107 -49.20 28.93 -22.47
CA PRO A 107 -48.61 30.17 -21.97
C PRO A 107 -49.38 30.83 -20.81
#